data_AF-A0A9P6W9N1-F1
#
_entry.id   AF-A0A9P6W9N1-F1
#
_cell.length_a   1.000
_cell.length_b   1.000
_cell.length_c   1.000
_cell.angle_alpha   90.00
_cell.angle_beta   90.00
_cell.angle_gamma   90.00
#
_symmetry.space_group_name_H-M   'P 1'
#
loop_
_entity.id
_entity.type
_entity.pdbx_description
1 polymer ?
#
loop_
_entity_poly.entity_id
_entity_poly.type
_entity_poly.pdbx_seq_one_letter_code
_entity_poly.pdbx_strand_id
1 'polypeptide(L)' 'MSSINQAELSALNDSSKKEIANFLDAENSKQRVQMQIHDFTNTCFKRCVSSINSFDISAQEEQFLDANIRIVQSLQNVQ' A
#
# COMPACT_ATOMS: atom_id res chain seq x y z
N MET A 1 4.89 1.83 12.96
CA MET A 1 3.46 1.54 13.13
C MET A 1 3.08 1.88 14.54
N SER A 2 2.11 2.78 14.72
CA SER A 2 1.61 3.21 16.02
C SER A 2 0.81 2.07 16.66
N SER A 3 1.38 1.44 17.67
CA SER A 3 0.72 0.39 18.45
C SER A 3 -0.40 1.04 19.27
N ILE A 4 -1.64 0.92 18.82
CA ILE A 4 -2.78 1.44 19.59
C ILE A 4 -2.91 0.57 20.85
N ASN A 5 -2.86 1.19 22.02
CA ASN A 5 -2.84 0.49 23.29
C ASN A 5 -4.26 -0.02 23.62
N GLN A 6 -4.44 -1.33 23.73
CA GLN A 6 -5.75 -1.98 23.94
C GLN A 6 -6.47 -1.48 25.22
N ALA A 7 -5.70 -1.00 26.20
CA ALA A 7 -6.20 -0.38 27.42
C ALA A 7 -6.93 0.95 27.15
N GLU A 8 -6.49 1.73 26.16
CA GLU A 8 -7.11 3.00 25.78
C GLU A 8 -8.42 2.78 25.01
N LEU A 9 -8.51 1.72 24.18
CA LEU A 9 -9.76 1.34 23.52
C LEU A 9 -10.88 0.97 24.50
N SER A 10 -10.51 0.43 25.66
CA SER A 10 -11.46 -0.01 26.69
C SER A 10 -12.09 1.17 27.44
N ALA A 11 -11.37 2.29 27.52
CA ALA A 11 -11.79 3.54 28.14
C ALA A 11 -12.68 4.42 27.24
N LEU A 12 -12.84 4.06 25.96
CA LEU A 12 -13.64 4.81 25.00
C LEU A 12 -15.14 4.45 25.08
N ASN A 13 -15.97 5.47 24.91
CA ASN A 13 -17.41 5.41 24.71
C ASN A 13 -17.76 4.57 23.46
N ASP A 14 -18.92 3.89 23.47
CA ASP A 14 -19.30 2.92 22.44
C ASP A 14 -19.36 3.50 21.01
N SER A 15 -19.68 4.79 20.89
CA SER A 15 -19.62 5.52 19.61
C SER A 15 -18.20 5.59 19.06
N SER A 16 -17.22 5.93 19.90
CA SER A 16 -15.81 6.05 19.50
C SER A 16 -15.17 4.69 19.23
N LYS A 17 -15.60 3.63 19.92
CA LYS A 17 -15.20 2.25 19.58
C LYS A 17 -15.62 1.86 18.16
N LYS A 18 -16.84 2.21 17.76
CA LYS A 18 -17.36 1.92 16.41
C LYS A 18 -16.60 2.72 15.33
N GLU A 19 -16.30 3.97 15.61
CA GLU A 19 -15.53 4.83 14.70
C GLU A 19 -14.08 4.34 14.54
N ILE A 20 -13.45 3.92 15.62
CA ILE A 20 -12.10 3.32 15.59
C ILE A 20 -12.09 1.99 14.86
N ALA A 21 -13.11 1.14 15.03
CA ALA A 21 -13.22 -0.10 14.26
C ALA A 21 -13.25 0.18 12.75
N ASN A 22 -14.10 1.12 12.32
CA ASN A 22 -14.17 1.55 10.92
C ASN A 22 -12.84 2.14 10.42
N PHE A 23 -12.18 2.95 11.25
CA PHE A 23 -10.87 3.53 10.92
C PHE A 23 -9.79 2.45 10.79
N LEU A 24 -9.74 1.48 11.71
CA LEU A 24 -8.82 0.36 11.68
C LEU A 24 -9.00 -0.50 10.43
N ASP A 25 -10.24 -0.78 10.02
CA ASP A 25 -10.51 -1.54 8.81
C ASP A 25 -10.01 -0.81 7.56
N ALA A 26 -10.27 0.50 7.47
CA ALA A 26 -9.78 1.33 6.37
C ALA A 26 -8.25 1.40 6.34
N GLU A 27 -7.59 1.59 7.49
CA GLU A 27 -6.14 1.64 7.59
C GLU A 27 -5.49 0.28 7.31
N ASN A 28 -6.08 -0.83 7.77
CA ASN A 28 -5.61 -2.17 7.43
C ASN A 28 -5.68 -2.42 5.91
N SER A 29 -6.75 -1.98 5.25
CA SER A 29 -6.87 -2.06 3.79
C SER A 29 -5.77 -1.27 3.09
N LYS A 30 -5.49 -0.03 3.53
CA LYS A 30 -4.41 0.80 2.98
C LYS A 30 -3.03 0.18 3.23
N GLN A 31 -2.79 -0.35 4.42
CA GLN A 31 -1.55 -1.03 4.78
C GLN A 31 -1.31 -2.26 3.89
N ARG A 32 -2.36 -3.03 3.61
CA ARG A 32 -2.27 -4.18 2.71
C ARG A 32 -1.84 -3.78 1.30
N VAL A 33 -2.45 -2.73 0.75
CA VAL A 33 -2.10 -2.19 -0.57
C VAL A 33 -0.66 -1.64 -0.56
N GLN A 34 -0.26 -0.91 0.48
CA GLN A 34 1.11 -0.43 0.68
C GLN A 34 2.14 -1.57 0.67
N MET A 35 1.89 -2.66 1.41
CA MET A 35 2.78 -3.83 1.42
C MET A 35 2.87 -4.47 0.03
N GLN A 36 1.73 -4.62 -0.67
CA GLN A 36 1.70 -5.16 -2.03
C GLN A 36 2.48 -4.29 -3.02
N ILE A 37 2.36 -2.96 -2.93
CA ILE A 37 3.14 -2.01 -3.74
C ILE A 37 4.63 -2.18 -3.47
N HIS A 38 5.03 -2.27 -2.20
CA HIS A 38 6.44 -2.45 -1.83
C HIS A 38 7.01 -3.77 -2.37
N ASP A 39 6.29 -4.88 -2.22
CA ASP A 39 6.72 -6.19 -2.70
C ASP A 39 6.82 -6.24 -4.23
N PHE A 40 5.84 -5.66 -4.92
CA PHE A 40 5.82 -5.62 -6.37
C PHE A 40 6.95 -4.73 -6.91
N THR A 41 7.12 -3.53 -6.33
CA THR A 41 8.23 -2.63 -6.67
C THR A 41 9.58 -3.33 -6.49
N ASN A 42 9.78 -4.03 -5.38
CA ASN A 42 11.04 -4.72 -5.10
C ASN A 42 11.30 -5.89 -6.07
N THR A 43 10.27 -6.69 -6.36
CA THR A 43 10.35 -7.79 -7.33
C THR A 43 10.73 -7.27 -8.71
N CYS A 44 10.13 -6.15 -9.11
CA CYS A 44 10.28 -5.65 -10.45
C CYS A 44 11.52 -4.81 -10.66
N PHE A 45 11.96 -4.09 -9.63
CA PHE A 45 13.30 -3.51 -9.64
C PHE A 45 14.35 -4.60 -9.86
N LYS A 46 14.27 -5.72 -9.12
CA LYS A 46 15.21 -6.85 -9.29
C LYS A 46 15.13 -7.54 -10.65
N ARG A 47 13.95 -7.56 -11.30
CA ARG A 47 13.78 -8.25 -12.59
C ARG A 47 14.05 -7.37 -13.81
N CYS A 48 13.64 -6.10 -13.76
CA CYS A 48 13.70 -5.20 -14.91
C CYS A 48 14.96 -4.33 -14.90
N VAL A 49 15.54 -4.06 -13.71
CA VAL A 49 16.76 -3.27 -13.56
C VAL A 49 17.94 -4.20 -13.31
N SER A 50 18.51 -4.75 -14.37
CA SER A 50 19.69 -5.64 -14.29
C SER A 50 21.00 -4.89 -14.03
N SER A 51 21.06 -3.62 -14.44
CA SER A 51 22.21 -2.74 -14.25
C SER A 51 21.79 -1.29 -14.45
N ILE A 52 22.12 -0.41 -13.52
CA ILE A 52 21.83 1.03 -13.65
C ILE A 52 22.92 1.66 -14.52
N ASN A 53 22.68 1.69 -15.84
CA ASN A 53 23.64 2.21 -16.82
C ASN A 53 23.38 3.68 -17.21
N SER A 54 22.17 4.18 -16.94
CA SER A 54 21.74 5.56 -17.20
C SER A 54 20.74 6.02 -16.14
N PHE A 55 20.62 7.33 -15.96
CA PHE A 55 19.62 7.93 -15.06
C PHE A 55 18.21 7.97 -15.70
N ASP A 56 18.12 7.74 -17.01
CA ASP A 56 16.86 7.65 -17.74
C ASP A 56 16.19 6.30 -17.56
N ILE A 57 14.87 6.35 -17.40
CA ILE A 57 13.97 5.20 -17.41
C ILE A 57 13.82 4.74 -18.87
N SER A 58 14.11 3.47 -19.14
CA SER A 58 13.89 2.87 -20.45
C SER A 58 12.39 2.71 -20.73
N ALA A 59 12.00 2.68 -22.00
CA ALA A 59 10.60 2.49 -22.41
C ALA A 59 9.96 1.21 -21.81
N GLN A 60 10.77 0.19 -21.52
CA GLN A 60 10.31 -1.05 -20.90
C GLN A 60 10.01 -0.86 -19.40
N GLU A 61 10.77 -0.01 -18.70
CA GLU A 61 10.51 0.39 -17.31
C GLU A 61 9.29 1.33 -17.20
N GLU A 62 9.06 2.21 -18.20
CA GLU A 62 7.85 3.05 -18.25
C GLU A 62 6.56 2.23 -18.42
N GLN A 63 6.52 1.29 -19.37
CA GLN A 63 5.37 0.41 -19.57
C GLN A 63 5.03 -0.40 -18.32
N PHE A 64 6.07 -0.80 -17.59
CA PHE A 64 5.92 -1.51 -16.35
C PHE A 64 5.33 -0.61 -15.24
N LEU A 65 5.78 0.63 -15.12
CA LEU A 65 5.20 1.61 -14.19
C LEU A 65 3.72 1.89 -14.51
N ASP A 66 3.34 1.96 -15.79
CA ASP A 66 1.93 2.15 -16.19
C ASP A 66 1.05 0.97 -15.77
N ALA A 67 1.54 -0.27 -15.96
CA ALA A 67 0.83 -1.48 -15.53
C ALA A 67 0.61 -1.50 -14.01
N ASN A 68 1.60 -1.08 -13.22
CA ASN A 68 1.47 -0.93 -11.77
C ASN A 68 0.37 0.05 -11.38
N ILE A 69 0.42 1.25 -11.96
CA ILE A 69 -0.51 2.33 -11.63
C ILE A 69 -1.94 1.87 -11.95
N ARG A 70 -2.15 1.19 -13.08
CA ARG A 70 -3.46 0.61 -13.43
C ARG A 70 -3.93 -0.46 -12.45
N ILE A 71 -3.04 -1.35 -12.01
CA ILE A 71 -3.40 -2.38 -11.02
C ILE A 71 -3.80 -1.73 -9.70
N VAL A 72 -3.03 -0.74 -9.23
CA VAL A 72 -3.34 0.00 -8.00
C VAL A 72 -4.67 0.75 -8.13
N GLN A 73 -4.90 1.45 -9.24
CA GLN A 73 -6.18 2.13 -9.51
C GLN A 73 -7.35 1.14 -9.56
N SER A 74 -7.17 -0.02 -10.18
CA SER A 74 -8.19 -1.06 -10.20
C SER A 74 -8.48 -1.60 -8.80
N LEU A 75 -7.47 -1.80 -7.96
CA LEU A 75 -7.65 -2.25 -6.58
C LEU A 75 -8.28 -1.19 -5.69
N GLN A 76 -7.99 0.10 -5.93
CA GLN A 76 -8.62 1.23 -5.25
C GLN A 76 -10.09 1.40 -5.64
N ASN A 77 -10.45 1.14 -6.90
CA ASN A 77 -11.84 1.20 -7.38
C ASN A 77 -12.69 -0.02 -7.02
N VAL A 78 -12.08 -1.10 -6.51
CA VAL A 78 -12.80 -2.31 -6.05
C VAL A 78 -13.25 -2.17 -4.57
N GLN A 79 -13.16 -0.97 -4.00
CA GLN A 79 -13.62 -0.66 -2.64
C GLN A 79 -14.91 0.17 -2.65
#